data_AF-A0AAV5F154-F1
#
_entry.id   AF-A0AAV5F154-F1
#
_cell.length_a   1.000
_cell.length_b   1.000
_cell.length_c   1.000
_cell.angle_alpha   90.00
_cell.angle_beta   90.00
_cell.angle_gamma   90.00
#
_symmetry.space_group_name_H-M   'P 1'
#
loop_
_entity.id
_entity.type
_entity.pdbx_description
1 polymer ?
#
loop_
_entity_poly.entity_id
_entity_poly.type
_entity_poly.pdbx_seq_one_letter_code
_entity_poly.pdbx_strand_id
1 'polypeptide(L)' 'MWALKAIDKIRRQYMWHGRKEAKGGHCLVAWGKVCRPLELGGLGISSLKELGWALRMRWLWLERTEPDRP' A
#
# COMPACT_ATOMS: atom_id res chain seq x y z
N MET A 1 -4.26 -10.03 -8.09
CA MET A 1 -4.66 -8.74 -7.47
C MET A 1 -4.30 -7.58 -8.40
N TRP A 2 -5.05 -7.42 -9.49
CA TRP A 2 -4.77 -6.40 -10.52
C TRP A 2 -5.06 -4.98 -9.99
N ALA A 3 -6.11 -4.84 -9.18
CA ALA A 3 -6.56 -3.55 -8.66
C ALA A 3 -5.51 -2.87 -7.77
N LEU A 4 -4.89 -3.60 -6.84
CA LEU A 4 -3.81 -3.02 -6.01
C LEU A 4 -2.64 -2.52 -6.85
N LYS A 5 -2.25 -3.27 -7.89
CA LYS A 5 -1.18 -2.85 -8.80
C LYS A 5 -1.58 -1.59 -9.58
N ALA A 6 -2.83 -1.47 -10.01
CA ALA A 6 -3.34 -0.29 -10.70
C ALA A 6 -3.35 0.94 -9.79
N ILE A 7 -3.82 0.80 -8.54
CA ILE A 7 -3.83 1.89 -7.56
C ILE A 7 -2.39 2.31 -7.21
N ASP A 8 -1.50 1.35 -6.95
CA ASP A 8 -0.08 1.64 -6.71
C ASP A 8 0.57 2.35 -7.91
N LYS A 9 0.21 1.99 -9.14
CA LYS A 9 0.69 2.67 -10.34
C LYS A 9 0.29 4.15 -10.32
N ILE A 10 -0.98 4.46 -10.02
CA ILE A 10 -1.47 5.84 -9.94
C ILE A 10 -0.76 6.62 -8.82
N ARG A 11 -0.61 6.02 -7.63
CA ARG A 11 0.10 6.63 -6.49
C ARG A 11 1.56 6.95 -6.83
N ARG A 12 2.26 6.00 -7.45
CA ARG A 12 3.65 6.17 -7.91
C ARG A 12 3.78 7.27 -8.97
N GLN A 13 2.86 7.30 -9.93
CA GLN A 13 2.85 8.32 -10.98
C GLN A 13 2.68 9.72 -10.40
N TYR A 14 1.69 9.90 -9.53
CA TYR A 14 1.46 11.17 -8.84
C TYR A 14 2.70 11.66 -8.08
N MET A 15 3.34 10.77 -7.33
CA MET A 15 4.48 11.11 -6.49
C MET A 15 5.73 11.49 -7.28
N TRP A 16 6.03 10.78 -8.37
CA TRP A 16 7.28 10.96 -9.12
C TRP A 16 7.18 11.89 -10.33
N HIS A 17 5.97 12.11 -10.84
CA HIS A 17 5.77 12.82 -12.11
C HIS A 17 4.50 13.68 -12.15
N GLY A 18 3.76 13.76 -11.05
CA GLY A 18 2.47 14.45 -11.00
C GLY A 18 1.40 13.73 -11.83
N ARG A 19 0.57 14.49 -12.56
CA ARG A 19 -0.54 13.92 -13.37
C ARG A 19 -0.12 13.41 -14.76
N LYS A 20 1.17 13.50 -15.13
CA LYS A 20 1.68 12.96 -16.40
C LYS A 20 2.16 11.52 -16.20
N GLU A 21 2.04 10.67 -17.22
CA GLU A 21 2.44 9.26 -17.12
C GLU A 21 3.91 9.10 -16.74
N ALA A 22 4.19 8.47 -15.59
CA ALA A 22 5.56 8.10 -15.22
C ALA A 22 6.02 6.87 -16.01
N LYS A 23 7.06 7.06 -16.84
CA LYS A 23 7.85 5.99 -17.48
C LYS A 23 8.91 5.39 -16.54
N GLY A 24 9.41 4.20 -16.88
CA GLY A 24 10.49 3.52 -16.14
C GLY A 24 11.77 4.34 -16.19
N GLY A 25 12.09 5.02 -15.08
CA GLY A 25 13.20 5.99 -14.98
C GLY A 25 12.86 7.18 -14.08
N HIS A 26 11.57 7.49 -13.89
CA HIS A 26 11.14 8.56 -12.99
C HIS A 26 11.03 8.13 -11.52
N CYS A 27 11.04 6.83 -11.23
CA CYS A 27 10.99 6.34 -9.84
C CYS A 27 12.38 6.44 -9.21
N LEU A 28 12.62 7.50 -8.42
CA LEU A 28 13.88 7.71 -7.72
C LEU A 28 14.10 6.67 -6.61
N VAL A 29 13.02 6.12 -6.04
CA VAL A 29 13.07 5.17 -4.93
C VAL A 29 12.13 3.98 -5.18
N ALA A 30 12.61 2.77 -4.88
CA ALA A 30 11.81 1.56 -4.94
C ALA A 30 10.57 1.65 -4.02
N TRP A 31 9.40 1.28 -4.53
CA TRP A 31 8.13 1.46 -3.79
C TRP A 31 8.11 0.80 -2.41
N GLY A 32 8.74 -0.36 -2.26
CA GLY A 32 8.84 -1.02 -0.95
C GLY A 32 9.67 -0.24 0.08
N LYS A 33 10.62 0.62 -0.35
CA LYS A 33 11.35 1.54 0.54
C LYS A 33 10.50 2.76 0.87
N VAL A 34 9.76 3.28 -0.11
CA VAL A 34 8.80 4.39 0.09
C VAL A 34 7.77 4.04 1.17
N CYS A 35 7.30 2.79 1.19
CA CYS A 35 6.27 2.38 2.15
C CYS A 35 6.74 2.19 3.60
N ARG A 36 8.05 2.32 3.87
CA ARG A 36 8.56 2.17 5.24
C ARG A 36 8.16 3.36 6.10
N PRO A 37 8.07 3.19 7.43
CA PRO A 37 7.96 4.29 8.38
C PRO A 37 9.06 5.35 8.17
N LEU A 38 8.79 6.59 8.58
CA LEU A 38 9.76 7.69 8.43
C LEU A 38 11.03 7.41 9.23
N GLU A 39 10.89 6.80 10.41
CA GLU A 39 11.98 6.41 11.31
C GLU A 39 12.91 5.37 10.67
N LEU A 40 12.41 4.63 9.67
CA LEU A 40 13.16 3.62 8.91
C LEU A 40 13.58 4.13 7.51
N GLY A 41 13.53 5.44 7.29
CA GLY A 41 13.96 6.10 6.05
C GLY A 41 12.99 5.95 4.87
N GLY A 42 11.71 5.65 5.14
CA GLY A 42 10.65 5.69 4.14
C GLY A 42 9.84 6.98 4.17
N LEU A 43 8.72 7.01 3.43
CA LEU A 43 7.78 8.13 3.39
C LEU A 43 6.50 7.86 4.19
N GLY A 44 6.42 6.75 4.93
CA GLY A 44 5.26 6.40 5.74
C GLY A 44 4.00 6.03 4.93
N ILE A 45 4.14 5.76 3.63
CA ILE A 45 3.00 5.38 2.78
C ILE A 45 2.61 3.93 3.04
N SER A 46 1.37 3.68 3.45
CA SER A 46 0.91 2.31 3.72
C SER A 46 0.96 1.41 2.48
N SER A 47 1.63 0.27 2.62
CA SER A 47 1.61 -0.83 1.65
C SER A 47 0.20 -1.41 1.54
N LEU A 48 -0.46 -1.23 0.38
CA LEU A 48 -1.83 -1.73 0.17
C LEU A 48 -1.93 -3.26 0.30
N LYS A 49 -0.85 -3.96 -0.04
CA LYS A 49 -0.77 -5.41 0.08
C LYS A 49 -0.80 -5.84 1.55
N GLU A 50 0.03 -5.21 2.38
CA GLU A 50 0.09 -5.48 3.83
C GLU A 50 -1.20 -5.06 4.52
N LEU A 51 -1.74 -3.88 4.18
CA LEU A 51 -3.02 -3.44 4.71
C LEU A 51 -4.14 -4.44 4.37
N GLY A 52 -4.18 -4.91 3.12
CA GLY A 52 -5.14 -5.94 2.70
C GLY A 52 -4.96 -7.28 3.42
N TRP A 53 -3.74 -7.64 3.83
CA TRP A 53 -3.50 -8.80 4.69
C TRP A 53 -3.98 -8.56 6.12
N ALA A 54 -3.62 -7.41 6.70
CA ALA A 54 -4.02 -7.04 8.05
C ALA A 54 -5.54 -7.01 8.21
N LEU A 55 -6.27 -6.47 7.23
CA LEU A 55 -7.74 -6.47 7.22
C LEU A 55 -8.33 -7.89 7.21
N ARG A 56 -7.79 -8.79 6.37
CA ARG A 56 -8.26 -10.19 6.32
C ARG A 56 -7.96 -10.94 7.60
N MET A 57 -6.78 -10.75 8.17
CA MET A 57 -6.42 -11.34 9.46
C MET A 57 -7.29 -10.79 10.59
N ARG A 58 -7.57 -9.48 10.59
CA ARG A 58 -8.49 -8.86 11.54
C ARG A 58 -9.88 -9.46 11.42
N TRP A 59 -10.40 -9.67 10.21
CA TRP A 59 -11.71 -10.29 10.03
C TRP A 59 -11.78 -11.70 10.61
N LEU A 60 -10.79 -12.54 10.30
CA LEU A 60 -10.70 -13.90 10.86
C LEU A 60 -10.56 -13.89 12.40
N TRP A 61 -9.82 -12.92 12.94
CA TRP A 61 -9.70 -12.75 14.39
C TRP A 61 -11.06 -12.39 15.01
N LEU A 62 -11.77 -11.43 14.42
CA LEU A 62 -13.09 -11.00 14.88
C LEU A 62 -14.12 -12.14 14.85
N GLU A 63 -14.14 -12.92 13.77
CA GLU A 63 -15.00 -14.10 13.63
C GLU A 63 -14.79 -15.11 14.78
N ARG A 64 -13.56 -15.20 15.30
CA ARG A 64 -13.22 -16.10 16.40
C ARG A 64 -13.47 -15.49 17.79
N THR A 65 -13.22 -14.19 17.98
CA THR A 65 -13.25 -13.57 19.30
C THR A 65 -14.57 -12.89 19.62
N GLU A 66 -15.34 -12.52 18.60
CA GLU A 66 -16.62 -11.82 18.73
C GLU A 66 -17.69 -12.53 17.88
N PRO A 67 -18.05 -13.78 18.21
CA PRO A 67 -19.00 -14.57 17.40
C PRO A 67 -20.43 -13.99 17.39
N ASP A 68 -20.78 -13.22 18.42
CA ASP A 68 -22.09 -12.55 18.54
C ASP A 68 -22.14 -11.20 17.82
N ARG A 69 -21.07 -10.83 17.12
CA ARG A 69 -21.08 -9.64 16.27
C ARG A 69 -22.09 -9.85 15.12
N PRO A 70 -23.00 -8.89 14.87
CA PRO A 70 -24.00 -9.01 13.82
C PRO A 70 -23.38 -9.12 12.41
#